data_AF-A0A3R6SHS6-F1
#
_entry.id   AF-A0A3R6SHS6-F1
#
_cell.length_a   1.000
_cell.length_b   1.000
_cell.length_c   1.000
_cell.angle_alpha   90.00
_cell.angle_beta   90.00
_cell.angle_gamma   90.00
#
_symmetry.space_group_name_H-M   'P 1'
#
loop_
_entity.id
_entity.type
_entity.pdbx_description
1 polymer ?
#
loop_
_entity_poly.entity_id
_entity_poly.type
_entity_poly.pdbx_seq_one_letter_code
_entity_poly.pdbx_strand_id
1 'polypeptide(L)'
;MRKHTKAGLALLVAGMMMAGSVTSAFAETDATAATSGVIDTTKKTEVSGPGSTAASPENTSGGHTFSTEAPGSGSSESASQTQTSGTSQAASQTGAQTSAPETSAAADNSQDATSGQTNALTQDQANQLESEQAAAEAEAAANHTSPLSVPLRQPRLTTAILYNDSKNWSGAFLNDQQISTESAGFTAICTYLENIFGDVRYRTYNSTTGWTGWAVGGQQTSFDGNAWYPVEAIQYRFAGPVNDQYDIYYCATLSDGTETGWGKNGETVGTMNTGLHLTGFRLAYFAKNTDSGLNTSNHLVSAHADGIQYVDGQIRYIHGNGDNYTGWGWLGNDRYYFKDSVPVTGWQYIDGLKYYFGEDGKMWSDVESLLGSNGPYLIKINKELNCMTIYAQDGGNGYIIPVKSFLTSVGDDTPVGTFKTPEKYRWRLMIHDVYTQYATRLGAGLPILIHSIIYDAANPMTVWASTYNNMGIARSAGCIRLISGDAKWVYDHCALGTTVQVYNSSVVGPFERPTIAYEIPFEQTWDPSDPNVTQDMINAETARILAKFQNQ
;
A
#
# COMPACT_ATOMS: atom_id res chain seq x y z
N MET A 1 -24.39 28.42 -32.34
CA MET A 1 -24.29 29.78 -31.75
C MET A 1 -23.61 29.65 -30.40
N ARG A 2 -22.37 30.12 -30.32
CA ARG A 2 -21.51 30.06 -29.12
C ARG A 2 -21.97 31.11 -28.11
N LYS A 3 -22.13 30.72 -26.84
CA LYS A 3 -22.07 31.65 -25.70
C LYS A 3 -20.94 31.18 -24.80
N HIS A 4 -19.87 31.98 -24.77
CA HIS A 4 -18.78 31.86 -23.82
C HIS A 4 -19.24 32.44 -22.49
N THR A 5 -19.24 31.63 -21.44
CA THR A 5 -19.25 32.09 -20.05
C THR A 5 -17.93 31.68 -19.42
N LYS A 6 -17.22 32.69 -18.92
CA LYS A 6 -15.94 32.58 -18.21
C LYS A 6 -16.13 31.66 -16.99
N ALA A 7 -15.40 30.54 -16.95
CA ALA A 7 -15.24 29.74 -15.75
C ALA A 7 -13.99 30.23 -15.02
N GLY A 8 -14.18 30.73 -13.80
CA GLY A 8 -13.11 30.96 -12.84
C GLY A 8 -12.58 29.61 -12.35
N LEU A 9 -11.26 29.54 -12.22
CA LEU A 9 -10.53 28.40 -11.67
C LEU A 9 -10.91 28.23 -10.19
N ALA A 10 -11.76 27.26 -9.88
CA ALA A 10 -11.98 26.76 -8.53
C ALA A 10 -11.30 25.40 -8.44
N LEU A 11 -10.21 25.35 -7.67
CA LEU A 11 -9.51 24.11 -7.31
C LEU A 11 -10.47 23.30 -6.44
N LEU A 12 -11.05 22.23 -6.98
CA LEU A 12 -11.98 21.37 -6.26
C LEU A 12 -11.16 20.40 -5.41
N VAL A 13 -10.91 20.80 -4.16
CA VAL A 13 -10.44 19.92 -3.09
C VAL A 13 -11.60 18.97 -2.76
N ALA A 14 -11.57 17.75 -3.29
CA ALA A 14 -12.47 16.69 -2.89
C ALA A 14 -11.99 16.12 -1.54
N GLY A 15 -12.31 16.85 -0.47
CA GLY A 15 -12.29 16.32 0.88
C GLY A 15 -13.56 15.51 1.12
N MET A 16 -13.41 14.23 1.48
CA MET A 16 -14.49 13.46 2.07
C MET A 16 -13.93 12.62 3.23
N MET A 17 -14.05 13.20 4.43
CA MET A 17 -14.21 12.47 5.68
C MET A 17 -15.46 11.57 5.53
N MET A 18 -15.50 10.36 6.07
CA MET A 18 -15.85 10.12 7.48
C MET A 18 -15.29 8.77 7.98
N ALA A 19 -14.48 8.83 9.03
CA ALA A 19 -14.46 7.82 10.09
C ALA A 19 -14.68 8.56 11.41
N GLY A 20 -15.52 8.02 12.29
CA GLY A 20 -15.92 8.66 13.53
C GLY A 20 -14.74 8.93 14.46
N SER A 21 -14.35 10.19 14.58
CA SER A 21 -13.50 10.70 15.66
C SER A 21 -13.50 12.24 15.60
N VAL A 22 -13.74 12.84 16.78
CA VAL A 22 -13.65 14.26 17.17
C VAL A 22 -13.11 15.23 16.11
N THR A 23 -13.99 16.15 15.69
CA THR A 23 -13.72 17.26 14.75
C THR A 23 -12.69 18.24 15.31
N SER A 24 -11.62 18.51 14.56
CA SER A 24 -10.88 19.76 14.65
C SER A 24 -11.18 20.58 13.39
N ALA A 25 -11.78 21.76 13.58
CA ALA A 25 -12.13 22.67 12.50
C ALA A 25 -10.86 23.32 11.92
N PHE A 26 -10.66 23.23 10.61
CA PHE A 26 -9.61 23.95 9.90
C PHE A 26 -10.04 25.41 9.75
N ALA A 27 -9.26 26.33 10.31
CA ALA A 27 -9.39 27.76 10.04
C ALA A 27 -8.49 28.10 8.85
N GLU A 28 -9.11 28.62 7.79
CA GLU A 28 -8.46 29.18 6.61
C GLU A 28 -7.53 30.33 7.04
N THR A 29 -6.24 30.22 6.73
CA THR A 29 -5.32 31.35 6.78
C THR A 29 -4.61 31.44 5.44
N ASP A 30 -4.88 32.53 4.72
CA ASP A 30 -4.20 32.94 3.50
C ASP A 30 -2.69 33.02 3.75
N ALA A 31 -1.94 32.03 3.26
CA ALA A 31 -0.49 32.05 3.21
C ALA A 31 -0.06 32.18 1.74
N THR A 32 0.51 33.32 1.41
CA THR A 32 1.17 33.59 0.13
C THR A 32 2.33 32.62 -0.05
N ALA A 33 2.26 31.82 -1.11
CA ALA A 33 3.25 30.81 -1.46
C ALA A 33 4.60 31.46 -1.78
N ALA A 34 5.60 31.21 -0.92
CA ALA A 34 7.00 31.32 -1.29
C ALA A 34 7.44 29.96 -1.85
N THR A 35 7.74 29.94 -3.15
CA THR A 35 8.41 28.85 -3.84
C THR A 35 9.79 28.63 -3.25
N SER A 36 10.03 27.45 -2.68
CA SER A 36 11.37 26.87 -2.59
C SER A 36 11.27 25.35 -2.69
N GLY A 37 11.10 24.88 -3.92
CA GLY A 37 11.52 23.55 -4.34
C GLY A 37 12.56 23.74 -5.44
N VAL A 38 13.51 22.80 -5.55
CA VAL A 38 14.60 22.67 -6.55
C VAL A 38 16.02 23.01 -6.04
N ILE A 39 16.86 21.97 -6.08
CA ILE A 39 18.27 21.88 -6.54
C ILE A 39 19.05 23.21 -6.59
N ASP A 40 20.06 23.37 -5.72
CA ASP A 40 21.18 24.29 -5.96
C ASP A 40 22.43 23.50 -6.36
N THR A 41 22.80 23.59 -7.64
CA THR A 41 24.07 23.05 -8.16
C THR A 41 25.09 24.19 -8.33
N THR A 42 25.48 24.89 -7.26
CA THR A 42 26.66 25.77 -7.32
C THR A 42 27.34 26.07 -5.96
N LYS A 43 28.42 25.33 -5.60
CA LYS A 43 29.78 25.82 -5.19
C LYS A 43 30.53 24.94 -4.15
N LYS A 44 31.63 24.37 -4.63
CA LYS A 44 33.04 24.53 -4.21
C LYS A 44 33.38 24.57 -2.69
N THR A 45 33.81 23.40 -2.20
CA THR A 45 35.01 23.09 -1.39
C THR A 45 35.45 24.07 -0.28
N GLU A 46 35.55 23.57 0.95
CA GLU A 46 36.78 23.68 1.75
C GLU A 46 36.87 22.58 2.84
N VAL A 47 38.07 22.02 2.96
CA VAL A 47 38.48 20.91 3.82
C VAL A 47 39.12 21.46 5.08
N SER A 48 38.83 20.89 6.25
CA SER A 48 39.84 20.75 7.31
C SER A 48 39.54 19.53 8.20
N GLY A 49 40.58 18.73 8.42
CA GLY A 49 40.55 17.46 9.12
C GLY A 49 40.82 17.54 10.64
N PRO A 50 41.27 16.45 11.29
CA PRO A 50 40.59 15.90 12.46
C PRO A 50 41.39 15.99 13.76
N GLY A 51 40.67 15.92 14.90
CA GLY A 51 41.24 15.82 16.24
C GLY A 51 40.79 14.54 16.95
N SER A 52 41.72 13.58 17.05
CA SER A 52 41.65 12.33 17.80
C SER A 52 41.79 12.55 19.31
N THR A 53 41.16 11.70 20.14
CA THR A 53 41.75 10.85 21.22
C THR A 53 40.64 10.43 22.22
N ALA A 54 40.36 9.12 22.36
CA ALA A 54 40.89 8.16 23.35
C ALA A 54 40.49 8.48 24.82
N ALA A 55 40.21 7.56 25.74
CA ALA A 55 39.89 6.14 25.81
C ALA A 55 39.68 5.83 27.32
N SER A 56 39.00 4.72 27.62
CA SER A 56 39.14 3.87 28.84
C SER A 56 38.36 4.23 30.13
N PRO A 57 38.20 3.28 31.09
CA PRO A 57 37.53 1.97 30.95
C PRO A 57 36.63 1.59 32.18
N GLU A 58 35.93 0.44 32.06
CA GLU A 58 35.53 -0.53 33.11
C GLU A 58 34.67 -0.10 34.32
N ASN A 59 33.52 -0.77 34.52
CA ASN A 59 33.38 -1.83 35.54
C ASN A 59 32.06 -2.63 35.39
N THR A 60 32.17 -3.93 35.67
CA THR A 60 31.14 -4.99 35.66
C THR A 60 30.17 -4.94 36.86
N SER A 61 28.94 -5.47 36.71
CA SER A 61 28.33 -6.48 37.62
C SER A 61 26.82 -6.68 37.43
N GLY A 62 26.41 -7.96 37.24
CA GLY A 62 25.11 -8.57 37.64
C GLY A 62 23.85 -8.09 36.90
N GLY A 63 23.11 -8.87 36.13
CA GLY A 63 22.78 -10.28 36.29
C GLY A 63 21.37 -10.43 36.88
N HIS A 64 20.32 -10.13 36.10
CA HIS A 64 18.95 -10.59 36.38
C HIS A 64 18.17 -10.76 35.07
N THR A 65 17.91 -12.02 34.74
CA THR A 65 17.05 -12.49 33.65
C THR A 65 15.59 -12.12 33.90
N PHE A 66 14.97 -11.37 32.99
CA PHE A 66 13.52 -11.25 32.89
C PHE A 66 13.13 -11.41 31.42
N SER A 67 12.51 -12.56 31.11
CA SER A 67 11.80 -12.79 29.86
C SER A 67 10.48 -12.02 29.91
N THR A 68 10.21 -11.19 28.90
CA THR A 68 8.89 -10.59 28.69
C THR A 68 8.43 -10.83 27.26
N GLU A 69 7.43 -11.70 27.17
CA GLU A 69 6.54 -11.91 26.04
C GLU A 69 5.82 -10.60 25.69
N ALA A 70 5.71 -10.28 24.40
CA ALA A 70 4.85 -9.21 23.92
C ALA A 70 3.39 -9.70 23.84
N PRO A 71 2.39 -8.82 24.08
CA PRO A 71 1.04 -9.24 24.44
C PRO A 71 0.21 -9.64 23.22
N GLY A 72 -0.41 -10.81 23.31
CA GLY A 72 -1.45 -11.27 22.40
C GLY A 72 -2.74 -10.47 22.57
N SER A 73 -3.38 -10.16 21.44
CA SER A 73 -4.71 -9.59 21.37
C SER A 73 -5.76 -10.55 21.93
N GLY A 74 -6.31 -10.24 23.10
CA GLY A 74 -7.44 -10.97 23.67
C GLY A 74 -8.76 -10.60 22.99
N SER A 75 -9.34 -11.54 22.27
CA SER A 75 -10.74 -11.51 21.86
C SER A 75 -11.61 -12.05 23.00
N SER A 76 -12.48 -11.21 23.55
CA SER A 76 -13.50 -11.61 24.53
C SER A 76 -14.63 -12.37 23.83
N GLU A 77 -14.65 -13.69 23.98
CA GLU A 77 -15.84 -14.51 23.74
C GLU A 77 -16.75 -14.48 24.98
N SER A 78 -17.96 -13.94 24.82
CA SER A 78 -19.04 -14.10 25.79
C SER A 78 -19.80 -15.38 25.49
N ALA A 79 -19.67 -16.36 26.38
CA ALA A 79 -20.47 -17.56 26.41
C ALA A 79 -21.94 -17.26 26.72
N SER A 80 -22.85 -17.92 26.00
CA SER A 80 -24.17 -18.28 26.53
C SER A 80 -24.51 -19.72 26.12
N GLN A 81 -24.46 -20.63 27.08
CA GLN A 81 -25.10 -21.94 27.02
C GLN A 81 -26.58 -21.78 27.37
N THR A 82 -27.50 -22.43 26.63
CA THR A 82 -28.53 -23.31 27.24
C THR A 82 -29.21 -24.25 26.22
N GLN A 83 -29.16 -25.56 26.53
CA GLN A 83 -30.14 -26.65 26.36
C GLN A 83 -30.73 -27.09 25.00
N THR A 84 -30.18 -28.21 24.52
CA THR A 84 -30.75 -29.55 24.24
C THR A 84 -32.26 -29.76 24.04
N SER A 85 -32.62 -30.42 22.92
CA SER A 85 -33.50 -31.62 22.74
C SER A 85 -34.08 -31.59 21.31
N GLY A 86 -34.24 -32.65 20.51
CA GLY A 86 -33.91 -34.08 20.55
C GLY A 86 -34.25 -34.70 19.17
N THR A 87 -33.53 -35.77 18.81
CA THR A 87 -33.89 -36.92 17.94
C THR A 87 -34.88 -36.76 16.76
N SER A 88 -34.47 -37.14 15.54
CA SER A 88 -34.66 -38.50 14.97
C SER A 88 -34.28 -38.60 13.47
N GLN A 89 -33.63 -39.74 13.14
CA GLN A 89 -33.77 -40.65 11.97
C GLN A 89 -34.13 -40.08 10.57
N ALA A 90 -33.75 -40.64 9.42
CA ALA A 90 -32.85 -41.68 8.91
C ALA A 90 -33.09 -41.73 7.38
N ALA A 91 -32.32 -42.57 6.66
CA ALA A 91 -32.49 -43.02 5.25
C ALA A 91 -31.86 -42.10 4.18
N SER A 92 -30.69 -42.46 3.59
CA SER A 92 -30.44 -43.46 2.52
C SER A 92 -31.08 -43.06 1.18
N GLN A 93 -30.49 -43.16 -0.02
CA GLN A 93 -29.36 -43.94 -0.54
C GLN A 93 -29.20 -43.54 -2.04
N THR A 94 -28.00 -43.75 -2.62
CA THR A 94 -27.70 -44.04 -4.06
C THR A 94 -28.18 -43.04 -5.14
N GLY A 95 -27.39 -42.58 -6.11
CA GLY A 95 -26.21 -43.15 -6.79
C GLY A 95 -26.50 -43.15 -8.29
N ALA A 96 -25.72 -42.42 -9.10
CA ALA A 96 -25.57 -42.67 -10.54
C ALA A 96 -24.41 -41.85 -11.11
N GLN A 97 -23.41 -42.57 -11.63
CA GLN A 97 -22.39 -42.08 -12.55
C GLN A 97 -23.02 -41.62 -13.87
N THR A 98 -22.40 -40.68 -14.57
CA THR A 98 -21.97 -40.87 -15.99
C THR A 98 -21.18 -39.67 -16.51
N SER A 99 -19.92 -39.96 -16.87
CA SER A 99 -19.16 -39.54 -18.07
C SER A 99 -19.32 -38.13 -18.67
N ALA A 100 -18.18 -37.42 -18.71
CA ALA A 100 -17.86 -36.34 -19.64
C ALA A 100 -17.98 -36.78 -21.11
N PRO A 101 -18.04 -35.80 -22.03
CA PRO A 101 -16.88 -35.71 -22.93
C PRO A 101 -16.38 -34.27 -23.13
N GLU A 102 -15.07 -34.19 -23.32
CA GLU A 102 -14.33 -33.08 -23.91
C GLU A 102 -14.84 -32.83 -25.34
N THR A 103 -14.86 -31.56 -25.80
CA THR A 103 -14.25 -31.16 -27.08
C THR A 103 -14.28 -29.65 -27.32
N SER A 104 -13.09 -29.17 -27.71
CA SER A 104 -12.77 -28.11 -28.68
C SER A 104 -13.20 -26.66 -28.47
N ALA A 105 -12.15 -25.83 -28.47
CA ALA A 105 -12.11 -24.40 -28.75
C ALA A 105 -13.00 -23.97 -29.92
N ALA A 106 -13.79 -22.92 -29.68
CA ALA A 106 -14.28 -22.00 -30.69
C ALA A 106 -14.39 -20.61 -30.07
N ALA A 107 -13.90 -19.62 -30.81
CA ALA A 107 -13.96 -18.20 -30.48
C ALA A 107 -15.41 -17.79 -30.22
N ASP A 108 -15.69 -17.27 -29.03
CA ASP A 108 -17.02 -16.75 -28.70
C ASP A 108 -17.01 -15.23 -28.71
N ASN A 109 -17.43 -14.67 -29.85
CA ASN A 109 -18.04 -13.35 -29.91
C ASN A 109 -19.48 -13.49 -29.39
N SER A 110 -19.67 -13.47 -28.07
CA SER A 110 -21.00 -13.31 -27.48
C SER A 110 -21.28 -11.83 -27.20
N GLN A 111 -21.95 -11.18 -28.16
CA GLN A 111 -22.82 -10.06 -27.86
C GLN A 111 -24.00 -10.61 -27.04
N ASP A 112 -23.90 -10.56 -25.71
CA ASP A 112 -25.04 -10.83 -24.84
C ASP A 112 -25.80 -9.52 -24.59
N ALA A 113 -26.86 -9.34 -25.38
CA ALA A 113 -27.91 -8.37 -25.12
C ALA A 113 -28.92 -9.00 -24.15
N THR A 114 -28.65 -8.93 -22.85
CA THR A 114 -29.61 -9.29 -21.80
C THR A 114 -30.10 -8.05 -21.06
N SER A 115 -31.23 -7.51 -21.56
CA SER A 115 -32.06 -6.53 -20.87
C SER A 115 -32.66 -7.14 -19.61
N GLY A 116 -32.27 -6.63 -18.44
CA GLY A 116 -32.90 -6.99 -17.16
C GLY A 116 -31.96 -7.19 -15.95
N GLN A 117 -30.66 -6.97 -16.09
CA GLN A 117 -29.72 -7.07 -14.98
C GLN A 117 -29.56 -5.72 -14.27
N THR A 118 -29.62 -5.72 -12.94
CA THR A 118 -29.25 -4.56 -12.12
C THR A 118 -27.88 -4.06 -12.58
N ASN A 119 -27.84 -2.78 -12.98
CA ASN A 119 -26.58 -2.15 -13.34
C ASN A 119 -25.60 -2.29 -12.17
N ALA A 120 -24.34 -2.57 -12.48
CA ALA A 120 -23.31 -2.82 -11.47
C ALA A 120 -22.85 -1.53 -10.75
N LEU A 121 -23.15 -0.37 -11.33
CA LEU A 121 -23.03 0.92 -10.66
C LEU A 121 -24.42 1.53 -10.44
N THR A 122 -24.55 2.46 -9.50
CA THR A 122 -25.70 3.39 -9.40
C THR A 122 -25.39 4.69 -10.15
N GLN A 123 -26.39 5.56 -10.33
CA GLN A 123 -26.19 6.83 -11.05
C GLN A 123 -25.15 7.73 -10.37
N ASP A 124 -25.20 7.84 -9.04
CA ASP A 124 -24.25 8.67 -8.28
C ASP A 124 -22.82 8.15 -8.43
N GLN A 125 -22.68 6.82 -8.44
CA GLN A 125 -21.42 6.16 -8.64
C GLN A 125 -20.84 6.46 -10.03
N ALA A 126 -21.69 6.45 -11.05
CA ALA A 126 -21.27 6.77 -12.41
C ALA A 126 -20.86 8.25 -12.56
N ASN A 127 -21.57 9.18 -11.92
CA ASN A 127 -21.18 10.60 -11.89
C ASN A 127 -19.81 10.83 -11.22
N GLN A 128 -19.47 10.08 -10.17
CA GLN A 128 -18.15 10.14 -9.54
C GLN A 128 -17.05 9.70 -10.49
N LEU A 129 -17.31 8.65 -11.28
CA LEU A 129 -16.37 8.13 -12.26
C LEU A 129 -16.13 9.12 -13.41
N GLU A 130 -17.17 9.79 -13.90
CA GLU A 130 -17.04 10.88 -14.88
C GLU A 130 -16.21 12.05 -14.32
N SER A 131 -16.39 12.38 -13.04
CA SER A 131 -15.57 13.41 -12.38
C SER A 131 -14.10 13.00 -12.25
N GLU A 132 -13.81 11.73 -11.98
CA GLU A 132 -12.45 11.16 -11.96
C GLU A 132 -11.79 11.32 -13.34
N GLN A 133 -12.51 11.01 -14.41
CA GLN A 133 -12.03 11.17 -15.79
C GLN A 133 -11.81 12.64 -16.15
N ALA A 134 -12.77 13.53 -15.87
CA ALA A 134 -12.67 14.95 -16.20
C ALA A 134 -11.50 15.64 -15.48
N ALA A 135 -11.20 15.24 -14.23
CA ALA A 135 -10.05 15.76 -13.51
C ALA A 135 -8.73 15.32 -14.16
N ALA A 136 -8.63 14.06 -14.59
CA ALA A 136 -7.46 13.55 -15.29
C ALA A 136 -7.26 14.20 -16.66
N GLU A 137 -8.34 14.46 -17.40
CA GLU A 137 -8.30 15.21 -18.67
C GLU A 137 -7.76 16.63 -18.47
N ALA A 138 -8.22 17.32 -17.42
CA ALA A 138 -7.77 18.67 -17.11
C ALA A 138 -6.29 18.70 -16.71
N GLU A 139 -5.82 17.70 -15.97
CA GLU A 139 -4.41 17.55 -15.60
C GLU A 139 -3.52 17.26 -16.82
N ALA A 140 -3.95 16.33 -17.69
CA ALA A 140 -3.24 16.01 -18.92
C ALA A 140 -3.10 17.25 -19.82
N ALA A 141 -4.21 17.96 -20.03
CA ALA A 141 -4.26 19.19 -20.82
C ALA A 141 -3.26 20.27 -20.36
N ALA A 142 -2.97 20.34 -19.06
CA ALA A 142 -2.07 21.33 -18.48
C ALA A 142 -0.57 21.01 -18.66
N ASN A 143 -0.21 19.74 -18.88
CA ASN A 143 1.16 19.24 -18.79
C ASN A 143 1.76 18.74 -20.12
N HIS A 144 1.09 19.00 -21.25
CA HIS A 144 1.47 18.40 -22.54
C HIS A 144 2.79 18.92 -23.13
N THR A 145 3.68 17.97 -23.42
CA THR A 145 4.75 18.11 -24.42
C THR A 145 4.60 17.10 -25.57
N SER A 146 3.88 15.99 -25.37
CA SER A 146 3.52 14.95 -26.35
C SER A 146 2.28 14.16 -25.87
N PRO A 147 1.46 13.56 -26.74
CA PRO A 147 0.27 12.79 -26.33
C PRO A 147 0.58 11.44 -25.69
N LEU A 148 1.78 10.87 -25.84
CA LEU A 148 2.13 9.58 -25.24
C LEU A 148 3.30 9.73 -24.25
N SER A 149 3.37 10.87 -23.57
CA SER A 149 4.32 11.10 -22.49
C SER A 149 3.60 11.18 -21.15
N VAL A 150 4.17 10.52 -20.15
CA VAL A 150 3.78 10.74 -18.75
C VAL A 150 4.22 12.15 -18.32
N PRO A 151 3.33 12.94 -17.68
CA PRO A 151 3.70 14.22 -17.10
C PRO A 151 4.83 14.08 -16.08
N LEU A 152 5.80 15.01 -16.11
CA LEU A 152 6.78 15.09 -15.04
C LEU A 152 6.09 15.59 -13.77
N ARG A 153 6.14 14.77 -12.72
CA ARG A 153 5.52 15.07 -11.44
C ARG A 153 6.55 15.15 -10.33
N GLN A 154 6.36 16.10 -9.42
CA GLN A 154 7.18 16.23 -8.22
C GLN A 154 6.39 15.75 -7.01
N PRO A 155 6.99 14.94 -6.12
CA PRO A 155 6.35 14.57 -4.86
C PRO A 155 5.90 15.80 -4.07
N ARG A 156 4.73 15.73 -3.46
CA ARG A 156 4.33 16.66 -2.40
C ARG A 156 4.08 15.85 -1.14
N LEU A 157 4.92 16.07 -0.12
CA LEU A 157 4.80 15.40 1.16
C LEU A 157 4.07 16.32 2.12
N THR A 158 3.03 15.77 2.76
CA THR A 158 2.30 16.46 3.82
C THR A 158 2.35 15.60 5.08
N THR A 159 3.02 16.06 6.11
CA THR A 159 3.27 15.30 7.34
C THR A 159 2.61 15.97 8.55
N ALA A 160 1.99 15.17 9.41
CA ALA A 160 1.53 15.58 10.72
C ALA A 160 2.10 14.62 11.78
N ILE A 161 2.26 15.12 13.00
CA ILE A 161 2.72 14.35 14.16
C ILE A 161 1.68 14.40 15.27
N LEU A 162 1.60 13.32 16.05
CA LEU A 162 0.79 13.26 17.27
C LEU A 162 1.67 13.63 18.46
N TYR A 163 1.50 14.85 18.97
CA TYR A 163 2.30 15.35 20.10
C TYR A 163 2.16 14.48 21.33
N ASN A 164 3.27 14.21 22.01
CA ASN A 164 3.25 13.34 23.18
C ASN A 164 2.66 14.07 24.40
N ASP A 165 2.84 15.36 24.59
CA ASP A 165 2.31 16.06 25.77
C ASP A 165 0.80 16.31 25.67
N SER A 166 0.36 16.96 24.58
CA SER A 166 -1.01 17.43 24.39
C SER A 166 -1.94 16.37 23.83
N LYS A 167 -1.39 15.25 23.32
CA LYS A 167 -2.15 14.13 22.75
C LYS A 167 -3.01 14.52 21.54
N ASN A 168 -2.65 15.61 20.87
CA ASN A 168 -3.34 16.16 19.70
C ASN A 168 -2.42 16.13 18.47
N TRP A 169 -3.05 16.06 17.30
CA TRP A 169 -2.35 16.18 16.03
C TRP A 169 -1.87 17.61 15.78
N SER A 170 -0.67 17.74 15.23
CA SER A 170 -0.17 19.00 14.69
C SER A 170 -0.97 19.46 13.47
N GLY A 171 -0.72 20.70 13.04
CA GLY A 171 -0.99 21.10 11.66
C GLY A 171 -0.11 20.30 10.68
N ALA A 172 -0.40 20.48 9.39
CA ALA A 172 0.34 19.86 8.29
C ALA A 172 1.65 20.60 8.01
N PHE A 173 2.76 19.87 8.05
CA PHE A 173 4.07 20.30 7.58
C PHE A 173 4.25 19.87 6.12
N LEU A 174 4.65 20.80 5.27
CA LEU A 174 4.81 20.59 3.84
C LEU A 174 6.28 20.37 3.48
N ASN A 175 6.56 19.30 2.73
CA ASN A 175 7.86 18.96 2.17
C ASN A 175 8.99 19.01 3.23
N ASP A 176 9.90 19.98 3.12
CA ASP A 176 11.11 20.09 3.94
C ASP A 176 10.98 21.02 5.14
N GLN A 177 9.76 21.46 5.46
CA GLN A 177 9.48 22.22 6.66
C GLN A 177 9.99 21.50 7.91
N GLN A 178 10.70 22.23 8.77
CA GLN A 178 11.17 21.71 10.05
C GLN A 178 9.99 21.36 10.95
N ILE A 179 9.93 20.10 11.37
CA ILE A 179 9.03 19.63 12.42
C ILE A 179 9.79 19.77 13.74
N SER A 180 9.15 20.37 14.75
CA SER A 180 9.72 20.52 16.09
C SER A 180 8.63 20.42 17.15
N THR A 181 8.98 19.83 18.29
CA THR A 181 8.12 19.58 19.47
C THR A 181 8.73 20.18 20.73
N GLU A 182 9.72 21.07 20.57
CA GLU A 182 10.57 21.59 21.64
C GLU A 182 11.30 20.47 22.40
N SER A 183 10.68 19.91 23.43
CA SER A 183 11.24 18.83 24.27
C SER A 183 10.32 17.63 24.45
N ALA A 184 9.01 17.76 24.24
CA ALA A 184 8.04 16.73 24.58
C ALA A 184 8.08 15.50 23.65
N GLY A 185 8.56 15.68 22.42
CA GLY A 185 8.53 14.63 21.39
C GLY A 185 7.12 14.35 20.88
N PHE A 186 7.00 13.25 20.13
CA PHE A 186 5.75 12.80 19.52
C PHE A 186 5.66 11.27 19.56
N THR A 187 4.45 10.73 19.43
CA THR A 187 4.17 9.28 19.57
C THR A 187 3.81 8.61 18.24
N ALA A 188 3.28 9.36 17.27
CA ALA A 188 2.91 8.84 15.96
C ALA A 188 3.13 9.87 14.85
N ILE A 189 3.24 9.36 13.63
CA ILE A 189 3.37 10.17 12.41
C ILE A 189 2.28 9.77 11.42
N CYS A 190 1.80 10.73 10.63
CA CYS A 190 0.98 10.51 9.45
C CYS A 190 1.54 11.35 8.30
N THR A 191 1.86 10.71 7.17
CA THR A 191 2.43 11.37 6.00
C THR A 191 1.66 10.98 4.74
N TYR A 192 1.19 11.98 4.00
CA TYR A 192 0.57 11.82 2.69
C TYR A 192 1.61 12.07 1.59
N LEU A 193 1.49 11.31 0.50
CA LEU A 193 2.16 11.57 -0.77
C LEU A 193 1.12 12.04 -1.77
N GLU A 194 1.32 13.25 -2.29
CA GLU A 194 0.42 13.91 -3.23
C GLU A 194 1.20 14.26 -4.51
N ASN A 195 0.47 14.59 -5.57
CA ASN A 195 1.02 15.07 -6.84
C ASN A 195 1.95 14.08 -7.59
N ILE A 196 2.04 12.82 -7.17
CA ILE A 196 2.77 11.75 -7.89
C ILE A 196 2.20 10.37 -7.53
N PHE A 197 2.25 9.42 -8.45
CA PHE A 197 1.77 8.06 -8.22
C PHE A 197 2.79 7.17 -7.51
N GLY A 198 2.27 6.27 -6.68
CA GLY A 198 3.05 5.37 -5.82
C GLY A 198 2.58 5.48 -4.37
N ASP A 199 3.49 5.22 -3.43
CA ASP A 199 3.21 5.32 -2.01
C ASP A 199 4.45 5.79 -1.23
N VAL A 200 4.21 6.34 -0.05
CA VAL A 200 5.23 6.59 0.97
C VAL A 200 5.00 5.63 2.13
N ARG A 201 6.06 4.92 2.52
CA ARG A 201 6.07 3.99 3.64
C ARG A 201 6.87 4.60 4.77
N TYR A 202 6.36 4.54 5.98
CA TYR A 202 7.08 4.99 7.16
C TYR A 202 6.74 4.17 8.39
N ARG A 203 7.67 4.14 9.33
CA ARG A 203 7.50 3.48 10.62
C ARG A 203 8.32 4.18 11.69
N THR A 204 7.91 3.97 12.93
CA THR A 204 8.55 4.54 14.11
C THR A 204 9.13 3.42 14.97
N TYR A 205 10.14 3.76 15.76
CA TYR A 205 10.77 2.89 16.74
C TYR A 205 10.78 3.57 18.10
N ASN A 206 10.61 2.79 19.15
CA ASN A 206 11.06 3.13 20.50
C ASN A 206 11.62 1.87 21.16
N SER A 207 12.52 2.04 22.13
CA SER A 207 13.20 0.94 22.81
C SER A 207 12.29 0.00 23.59
N THR A 208 11.06 0.44 23.93
CA THR A 208 10.12 -0.38 24.71
C THR A 208 9.33 -1.35 23.84
N THR A 209 8.90 -0.93 22.66
CA THR A 209 8.04 -1.74 21.77
C THR A 209 8.74 -2.19 20.49
N GLY A 210 9.93 -1.69 20.22
CA GLY A 210 10.63 -1.90 18.96
C GLY A 210 9.98 -1.15 17.79
N TRP A 211 10.25 -1.62 16.57
CA TRP A 211 9.70 -1.06 15.34
C TRP A 211 8.21 -1.34 15.21
N THR A 212 7.43 -0.33 14.82
CA THR A 212 6.08 -0.54 14.31
C THR A 212 6.12 -1.26 12.96
N GLY A 213 4.97 -1.79 12.53
CA GLY A 213 4.76 -2.10 11.12
C GLY A 213 4.89 -0.85 10.23
N TRP A 214 5.11 -1.06 8.94
CA TRP A 214 5.12 0.02 7.95
C TRP A 214 3.70 0.55 7.74
N ALA A 215 3.51 1.84 8.03
CA ALA A 215 2.33 2.57 7.62
C ALA A 215 2.35 2.83 6.11
N VAL A 216 1.16 2.92 5.52
CA VAL A 216 0.95 3.36 4.13
C VAL A 216 0.69 4.87 4.11
N GLY A 217 0.81 5.52 2.95
CA GLY A 217 0.51 6.95 2.82
C GLY A 217 -0.87 7.32 3.36
N GLY A 218 -0.91 8.31 4.23
CA GLY A 218 -2.13 8.79 4.91
C GLY A 218 -2.56 7.99 6.15
N GLN A 219 -1.86 6.90 6.48
CA GLN A 219 -2.14 6.10 7.67
C GLN A 219 -1.28 6.52 8.86
N GLN A 220 -1.82 6.66 10.06
CA GLN A 220 -0.96 6.86 11.24
C GLN A 220 -0.09 5.62 11.55
N THR A 221 1.14 5.83 12.02
CA THR A 221 1.92 4.74 12.63
C THR A 221 1.24 4.21 13.88
N SER A 222 1.30 2.90 14.12
CA SER A 222 0.74 2.28 15.32
C SER A 222 1.44 2.77 16.59
N PHE A 223 0.71 2.90 17.69
CA PHE A 223 1.25 3.24 19.00
C PHE A 223 0.37 2.69 20.12
N ASP A 224 0.93 2.55 21.31
CA ASP A 224 0.16 2.22 22.52
C ASP A 224 -0.48 3.49 23.09
N GLY A 225 -1.80 3.63 22.89
CA GLY A 225 -2.58 4.76 23.40
C GLY A 225 -2.76 4.82 24.92
N ASN A 226 -2.28 3.83 25.67
CA ASN A 226 -2.21 3.90 27.13
C ASN A 226 -0.83 4.37 27.61
N ALA A 227 0.24 3.99 26.91
CA ALA A 227 1.60 4.23 27.36
C ALA A 227 2.27 5.47 26.74
N TRP A 228 1.91 5.83 25.50
CA TRP A 228 2.41 7.03 24.81
C TRP A 228 3.93 7.16 24.75
N TYR A 229 4.63 6.07 24.44
CA TYR A 229 6.08 6.13 24.28
C TYR A 229 6.48 7.14 23.19
N PRO A 230 7.49 8.00 23.44
CA PRO A 230 8.00 8.91 22.41
C PRO A 230 8.77 8.13 21.34
N VAL A 231 8.75 8.63 20.11
CA VAL A 231 9.52 8.06 19.00
C VAL A 231 11.01 8.32 19.21
N GLU A 232 11.84 7.29 19.09
CA GLU A 232 13.31 7.35 19.17
C GLU A 232 13.98 7.26 17.80
N ALA A 233 13.37 6.58 16.83
CA ALA A 233 13.88 6.55 15.46
C ALA A 233 12.76 6.40 14.43
N ILE A 234 13.07 6.79 13.20
CA ILE A 234 12.16 6.73 12.06
C ILE A 234 12.83 6.06 10.86
N GLN A 235 12.00 5.49 10.00
CA GLN A 235 12.38 5.08 8.66
C GLN A 235 11.32 5.52 7.66
N TYR A 236 11.76 5.96 6.48
CA TYR A 236 10.92 6.34 5.35
C TYR A 236 11.44 5.73 4.07
N ARG A 237 10.55 5.29 3.19
CA ARG A 237 10.89 4.89 1.81
C ARG A 237 9.71 5.13 0.88
N PHE A 238 9.99 5.29 -0.41
CA PHE A 238 8.95 5.28 -1.44
C PHE A 238 8.64 3.86 -1.90
N ALA A 239 7.47 3.67 -2.50
CA ALA A 239 7.07 2.44 -3.21
C ALA A 239 6.32 2.79 -4.50
N GLY A 240 6.46 1.95 -5.54
CA GLY A 240 5.83 2.18 -6.85
C GLY A 240 6.52 3.28 -7.68
N PRO A 241 5.80 3.94 -8.61
CA PRO A 241 6.43 4.80 -9.62
C PRO A 241 7.26 5.96 -9.05
N VAL A 242 6.84 6.54 -7.92
CA VAL A 242 7.63 7.55 -7.20
C VAL A 242 9.00 7.03 -6.76
N ASN A 243 9.08 5.76 -6.34
CA ASN A 243 10.34 5.12 -5.96
C ASN A 243 11.25 4.86 -7.15
N ASP A 244 10.77 4.87 -8.39
CA ASP A 244 11.65 4.72 -9.55
C ASP A 244 12.31 6.07 -9.93
N GLN A 245 11.67 7.18 -9.56
CA GLN A 245 12.08 8.53 -9.95
C GLN A 245 12.80 9.29 -8.83
N TYR A 246 12.46 9.04 -7.56
CA TYR A 246 12.92 9.84 -6.43
C TYR A 246 13.51 8.98 -5.30
N ASP A 247 14.47 9.57 -4.58
CA ASP A 247 14.93 9.12 -3.27
C ASP A 247 14.35 10.04 -2.19
N ILE A 248 13.96 9.48 -1.04
CA ILE A 248 13.54 10.24 0.14
C ILE A 248 14.66 10.24 1.18
N TYR A 249 14.93 11.42 1.73
CA TYR A 249 15.92 11.69 2.77
C TYR A 249 15.24 12.25 4.00
N TYR A 250 15.78 11.96 5.19
CA TYR A 250 15.26 12.47 6.45
C TYR A 250 16.35 12.59 7.51
N CYS A 251 16.24 13.60 8.36
CA CYS A 251 17.13 13.82 9.51
C CYS A 251 16.29 14.14 10.76
N ALA A 252 16.89 14.04 11.94
CA ALA A 252 16.22 14.22 13.22
C ALA A 252 16.99 15.13 14.18
N THR A 253 16.25 15.75 15.09
CA THR A 253 16.77 16.42 16.29
C THR A 253 16.39 15.56 17.50
N LEU A 254 17.37 15.25 18.35
CA LEU A 254 17.19 14.47 19.57
C LEU A 254 16.87 15.37 20.77
N SER A 255 16.38 14.76 21.87
CA SER A 255 15.97 15.48 23.09
C SER A 255 17.11 16.15 23.86
N ASP A 256 18.37 15.84 23.56
CA ASP A 256 19.55 16.55 24.06
C ASP A 256 20.03 17.68 23.13
N GLY A 257 19.34 17.91 22.01
CA GLY A 257 19.69 18.90 21.00
C GLY A 257 20.65 18.40 19.90
N THR A 258 21.02 17.11 19.91
CA THR A 258 21.83 16.52 18.84
C THR A 258 21.05 16.50 17.52
N GLU A 259 21.65 17.06 16.47
CA GLU A 259 21.18 16.95 15.08
C GLU A 259 21.84 15.74 14.41
N THR A 260 21.05 14.83 13.83
CA THR A 260 21.58 13.69 13.09
C THR A 260 21.96 14.07 11.66
N GLY A 261 22.79 13.25 11.02
CA GLY A 261 22.85 13.25 9.55
C GLY A 261 21.53 12.83 8.90
N TRP A 262 21.49 12.91 7.57
CA TRP A 262 20.37 12.49 6.74
C TRP A 262 20.48 11.01 6.37
N GLY A 263 19.50 10.21 6.76
CA GLY A 263 19.30 8.87 6.21
C GLY A 263 18.46 8.91 4.95
N LYS A 264 18.55 7.86 4.14
CA LYS A 264 17.85 7.71 2.87
C LYS A 264 17.15 6.36 2.77
N ASN A 265 15.97 6.31 2.15
CA ASN A 265 15.31 5.09 1.69
C ASN A 265 15.39 3.87 2.64
N GLY A 266 14.78 3.97 3.80
CA GLY A 266 14.69 2.88 4.77
C GLY A 266 15.88 2.78 5.72
N GLU A 267 16.90 3.63 5.60
CA GLU A 267 17.94 3.79 6.61
C GLU A 267 17.37 4.31 7.93
N THR A 268 17.84 3.79 9.06
CA THR A 268 17.37 4.27 10.37
C THR A 268 17.91 5.67 10.66
N VAL A 269 17.02 6.59 11.04
CA VAL A 269 17.38 7.94 11.48
C VAL A 269 16.89 8.19 12.89
N GLY A 270 17.73 8.79 13.72
CA GLY A 270 17.42 9.11 15.12
C GLY A 270 18.36 8.44 16.09
N THR A 271 17.80 7.79 17.10
CA THR A 271 18.54 7.15 18.19
C THR A 271 17.92 5.81 18.58
N MET A 272 18.73 4.91 19.14
CA MET A 272 18.25 3.60 19.60
C MET A 272 18.90 3.21 20.91
N ASN A 273 18.07 2.98 21.94
CA ASN A 273 18.48 2.47 23.26
C ASN A 273 19.45 3.40 24.00
N THR A 274 19.31 4.71 23.80
CA THR A 274 20.14 5.75 24.46
C THR A 274 19.39 6.49 25.56
N GLY A 275 18.08 6.27 25.69
CA GLY A 275 17.20 7.06 26.55
C GLY A 275 16.83 8.44 25.99
N LEU A 276 17.27 8.76 24.77
CA LEU A 276 16.88 9.96 24.04
C LEU A 276 15.70 9.66 23.10
N HIS A 277 14.97 10.70 22.71
CA HIS A 277 13.85 10.62 21.77
C HIS A 277 13.91 11.76 20.75
N LEU A 278 13.12 11.66 19.68
CA LEU A 278 13.01 12.71 18.67
C LEU A 278 12.20 13.89 19.20
N THR A 279 12.79 15.07 19.10
CA THR A 279 12.10 16.35 19.30
C THR A 279 11.79 17.05 17.99
N GLY A 280 12.40 16.64 16.88
CA GLY A 280 12.09 17.17 15.55
C GLY A 280 12.60 16.25 14.45
N PHE A 281 12.11 16.46 13.24
CA PHE A 281 12.66 15.84 12.03
C PHE A 281 12.32 16.67 10.78
N ARG A 282 13.02 16.38 9.69
CA ARG A 282 12.77 16.95 8.36
C ARG A 282 12.76 15.85 7.31
N LEU A 283 12.00 16.07 6.26
CA LEU A 283 11.97 15.25 5.06
C LEU A 283 12.55 16.05 3.88
N ALA A 284 13.14 15.36 2.92
CA ALA A 284 13.52 15.93 1.64
C ALA A 284 13.43 14.83 0.58
N TYR A 285 13.31 15.20 -0.68
CA TYR A 285 13.40 14.25 -1.78
C TYR A 285 14.22 14.83 -2.92
N PHE A 286 14.89 13.94 -3.64
CA PHE A 286 15.72 14.29 -4.80
C PHE A 286 15.45 13.29 -5.91
N ALA A 287 15.51 13.73 -7.17
CA ALA A 287 15.47 12.81 -8.28
C ALA A 287 16.61 11.79 -8.15
N LYS A 288 16.36 10.52 -8.46
CA LYS A 288 17.41 9.51 -8.40
C LYS A 288 18.58 9.89 -9.30
N ASN A 289 19.76 9.43 -8.90
CA ASN A 289 21.03 9.71 -9.59
C ASN A 289 21.40 11.20 -9.63
N THR A 290 20.83 12.01 -8.74
CA THR A 290 21.28 13.38 -8.49
C THR A 290 21.98 13.45 -7.13
N ASP A 291 23.00 14.30 -7.03
CA ASP A 291 23.67 14.58 -5.76
C ASP A 291 22.74 15.44 -4.89
N SER A 292 22.46 14.97 -3.67
CA SER A 292 21.61 15.69 -2.73
C SER A 292 22.36 16.81 -2.01
N GLY A 293 23.70 16.75 -1.94
CA GLY A 293 24.51 17.66 -1.13
C GLY A 293 24.30 17.54 0.39
N LEU A 294 23.55 16.52 0.85
CA LEU A 294 23.22 16.32 2.26
C LEU A 294 24.34 15.55 2.98
N ASN A 295 24.57 15.89 4.25
CA ASN A 295 25.45 15.10 5.11
C ASN A 295 24.75 13.80 5.53
N THR A 296 25.15 12.67 4.95
CA THR A 296 24.58 11.35 5.27
C THR A 296 25.35 10.58 6.35
N SER A 297 26.36 11.19 6.97
CA SER A 297 27.12 10.58 8.07
C SER A 297 26.39 10.78 9.40
N ASN A 298 26.51 9.82 10.32
CA ASN A 298 25.94 9.92 11.68
C ASN A 298 24.42 10.16 11.71
N HIS A 299 23.68 9.53 10.79
CA HIS A 299 22.21 9.60 10.76
C HIS A 299 21.54 8.84 11.93
N LEU A 300 22.27 7.96 12.61
CA LEU A 300 21.80 7.14 13.73
C LEU A 300 22.80 7.21 14.89
N VAL A 301 22.30 7.50 16.08
CA VAL A 301 23.04 7.42 17.35
C VAL A 301 22.65 6.13 18.07
N SER A 302 23.56 5.15 18.14
CA SER A 302 23.34 3.92 18.90
C SER A 302 24.65 3.21 19.23
N ALA A 303 24.71 2.57 20.40
CA ALA A 303 25.78 1.62 20.71
C ALA A 303 25.62 0.30 19.93
N HIS A 304 24.36 -0.17 19.82
CA HIS A 304 23.97 -1.39 19.11
C HIS A 304 22.69 -1.10 18.33
N ALA A 305 22.83 -0.84 17.03
CA ALA A 305 21.70 -0.53 16.17
C ALA A 305 20.72 -1.71 16.11
N ASP A 306 19.46 -1.46 16.45
CA ASP A 306 18.39 -2.44 16.39
C ASP A 306 17.96 -2.68 14.94
N GLY A 307 18.18 -3.88 14.43
CA GLY A 307 17.80 -4.24 13.06
C GLY A 307 18.72 -5.27 12.39
N ILE A 308 18.53 -5.40 11.08
CA ILE A 308 19.28 -6.36 10.25
C ILE A 308 20.70 -5.86 10.00
N GLN A 309 21.69 -6.72 10.24
CA GLN A 309 23.11 -6.46 10.00
C GLN A 309 23.80 -7.67 9.36
N TYR A 310 24.91 -7.43 8.65
CA TYR A 310 25.79 -8.50 8.18
C TYR A 310 26.85 -8.81 9.23
N VAL A 311 26.85 -10.04 9.74
CA VAL A 311 27.86 -10.57 10.67
C VAL A 311 28.53 -11.75 9.98
N ASP A 312 29.83 -11.66 9.75
CA ASP A 312 30.62 -12.69 9.05
C ASP A 312 30.05 -13.09 7.67
N GLY A 313 29.47 -12.12 6.95
CA GLY A 313 28.85 -12.33 5.64
C GLY A 313 27.45 -12.94 5.68
N GLN A 314 26.88 -13.19 6.87
CA GLN A 314 25.52 -13.68 7.05
C GLN A 314 24.61 -12.61 7.63
N ILE A 315 23.35 -12.61 7.20
CA ILE A 315 22.33 -11.70 7.73
C ILE A 315 21.95 -12.17 9.13
N ARG A 316 22.02 -11.26 10.11
CA ARG A 316 21.56 -11.46 11.48
C ARG A 316 20.69 -10.27 11.90
N TYR A 317 19.77 -10.52 12.83
CA TYR A 317 19.10 -9.42 13.53
C TYR A 317 19.83 -9.12 14.83
N ILE A 318 20.28 -7.88 14.99
CA ILE A 318 20.89 -7.40 16.24
C ILE A 318 19.80 -6.65 17.00
N HIS A 319 19.40 -7.18 18.16
CA HIS A 319 18.51 -6.46 19.05
C HIS A 319 19.32 -5.45 19.87
N GLY A 320 18.83 -4.23 19.99
CA GLY A 320 19.62 -3.16 20.60
C GLY A 320 19.82 -3.30 22.12
N ASN A 321 19.12 -4.24 22.78
CA ASN A 321 19.36 -4.62 24.16
C ASN A 321 20.41 -5.75 24.32
N GLY A 322 20.90 -6.33 23.22
CA GLY A 322 21.89 -7.41 23.19
C GLY A 322 21.32 -8.84 23.25
N ASP A 323 20.01 -9.01 23.45
CA ASP A 323 19.36 -10.32 23.45
C ASP A 323 19.16 -10.87 22.03
N ASN A 324 18.88 -12.17 21.96
CA ASN A 324 18.45 -12.80 20.71
C ASN A 324 17.07 -12.28 20.30
N TYR A 325 16.89 -12.01 19.01
CA TYR A 325 15.63 -11.51 18.46
C TYR A 325 14.83 -12.61 17.75
N THR A 326 13.53 -12.66 18.03
CA THR A 326 12.57 -13.45 17.25
C THR A 326 11.44 -12.56 16.77
N GLY A 327 11.27 -12.42 15.47
CA GLY A 327 10.29 -11.50 14.89
C GLY A 327 10.61 -11.07 13.46
N TRP A 328 9.86 -10.09 12.99
CA TRP A 328 9.95 -9.58 11.63
C TRP A 328 11.05 -8.52 11.48
N GLY A 329 11.88 -8.63 10.44
CA GLY A 329 12.88 -7.63 10.09
C GLY A 329 12.79 -7.23 8.62
N TRP A 330 13.31 -6.04 8.30
CA TRP A 330 13.30 -5.49 6.94
C TRP A 330 14.69 -4.97 6.57
N LEU A 331 15.10 -5.23 5.34
CA LEU A 331 16.30 -4.67 4.72
C LEU A 331 15.91 -4.13 3.35
N GLY A 332 15.91 -2.81 3.18
CA GLY A 332 15.30 -2.19 2.00
C GLY A 332 13.82 -2.59 1.92
N ASN A 333 13.39 -3.14 0.78
CA ASN A 333 12.02 -3.67 0.56
C ASN A 333 11.85 -5.14 0.95
N ASP A 334 12.95 -5.84 1.26
CA ASP A 334 12.92 -7.27 1.57
C ASP A 334 12.52 -7.49 3.02
N ARG A 335 11.60 -8.44 3.23
CA ARG A 335 11.11 -8.83 4.55
C ARG A 335 11.65 -10.20 4.94
N TYR A 336 12.03 -10.34 6.20
CA TYR A 336 12.59 -11.56 6.79
C TYR A 336 11.87 -11.87 8.09
N TYR A 337 11.90 -13.13 8.51
CA TYR A 337 11.55 -13.52 9.86
C TYR A 337 12.77 -14.15 10.53
N PHE A 338 13.07 -13.70 11.73
CA PHE A 338 14.21 -14.17 12.50
C PHE A 338 13.73 -15.06 13.63
N LYS A 339 14.48 -16.12 13.90
CA LYS A 339 14.38 -16.93 15.11
C LYS A 339 15.77 -16.99 15.72
N ASP A 340 15.88 -16.56 16.98
CA ASP A 340 17.17 -16.43 17.67
C ASP A 340 18.22 -15.65 16.86
N SER A 341 17.79 -14.52 16.28
CA SER A 341 18.57 -13.63 15.44
C SER A 341 19.06 -14.22 14.11
N VAL A 342 18.62 -15.42 13.72
CA VAL A 342 18.95 -16.07 12.44
C VAL A 342 17.72 -16.06 11.52
N PRO A 343 17.84 -15.66 10.23
CA PRO A 343 16.70 -15.68 9.33
C PRO A 343 16.25 -17.11 9.06
N VAL A 344 14.94 -17.34 9.07
CA VAL A 344 14.35 -18.63 8.73
C VAL A 344 14.29 -18.82 7.21
N THR A 345 14.24 -20.07 6.76
CA THR A 345 14.09 -20.45 5.35
C THR A 345 12.98 -21.50 5.18
N GLY A 346 12.52 -21.70 3.95
CA GLY A 346 11.45 -22.65 3.62
C GLY A 346 10.08 -22.24 4.16
N TRP A 347 9.18 -23.22 4.29
CA TRP A 347 7.84 -23.01 4.84
C TRP A 347 7.86 -22.87 6.36
N GLN A 348 7.28 -21.80 6.88
CA GLN A 348 7.24 -21.47 8.30
C GLN A 348 5.84 -21.07 8.74
N TYR A 349 5.44 -21.52 9.93
CA TYR A 349 4.18 -21.14 10.57
C TYR A 349 4.44 -19.98 11.53
N ILE A 350 3.89 -18.81 11.21
CA ILE A 350 4.10 -17.56 11.95
C ILE A 350 2.75 -16.87 12.11
N ASP A 351 2.39 -16.56 13.36
CA ASP A 351 1.16 -15.82 13.70
C ASP A 351 -0.12 -16.40 13.07
N GLY A 352 -0.21 -17.73 13.00
CA GLY A 352 -1.36 -18.46 12.44
C GLY A 352 -1.40 -18.55 10.91
N LEU A 353 -0.38 -18.04 10.22
CA LEU A 353 -0.23 -18.13 8.77
C LEU A 353 1.01 -18.96 8.40
N LYS A 354 1.04 -19.44 7.16
CA LYS A 354 2.13 -20.24 6.61
C LYS A 354 2.82 -19.46 5.49
N TYR A 355 4.02 -18.99 5.76
CA TYR A 355 4.85 -18.19 4.84
C TYR A 355 5.97 -19.04 4.24
N TYR A 356 6.42 -18.67 3.05
CA TYR A 356 7.62 -19.24 2.45
C TYR A 356 8.75 -18.22 2.47
N PHE A 357 9.94 -18.68 2.86
CA PHE A 357 11.18 -17.92 2.82
C PHE A 357 12.17 -18.61 1.89
N GLY A 358 12.82 -17.86 1.01
CA GLY A 358 13.85 -18.36 0.11
C GLY A 358 15.09 -18.87 0.87
N GLU A 359 16.04 -19.46 0.14
CA GLU A 359 17.33 -19.90 0.71
C GLU A 359 18.16 -18.72 1.26
N ASP A 360 17.93 -17.52 0.76
CA ASP A 360 18.50 -16.27 1.25
C ASP A 360 17.75 -15.69 2.47
N GLY A 361 16.71 -16.37 2.94
CA GLY A 361 15.88 -15.97 4.07
C GLY A 361 14.82 -14.92 3.74
N LYS A 362 14.72 -14.46 2.49
CA LYS A 362 13.73 -13.47 2.08
C LYS A 362 12.34 -14.09 2.00
N MET A 363 11.34 -13.43 2.56
CA MET A 363 9.95 -13.84 2.43
C MET A 363 9.49 -13.67 0.98
N TRP A 364 8.89 -14.71 0.40
CA TRP A 364 8.25 -14.61 -0.90
C TRP A 364 6.83 -14.06 -0.75
N SER A 365 6.49 -13.04 -1.55
CA SER A 365 5.15 -12.44 -1.61
C SER A 365 4.29 -12.96 -2.78
N ASP A 366 4.88 -13.81 -3.63
CA ASP A 366 4.18 -14.61 -4.62
C ASP A 366 4.69 -16.05 -4.55
N VAL A 367 3.84 -16.96 -4.08
CA VAL A 367 4.17 -18.39 -3.91
C VAL A 367 3.35 -19.29 -4.84
N GLU A 368 2.66 -18.73 -5.83
CA GLU A 368 1.80 -19.48 -6.74
C GLU A 368 2.55 -20.65 -7.42
N SER A 369 3.78 -20.39 -7.88
CA SER A 369 4.63 -21.37 -8.54
C SER A 369 5.01 -22.55 -7.65
N LEU A 370 5.03 -22.37 -6.32
CA LEU A 370 5.32 -23.42 -5.35
C LEU A 370 4.09 -24.31 -5.07
N LEU A 371 2.89 -23.81 -5.35
CA LEU A 371 1.63 -24.50 -5.08
C LEU A 371 1.10 -25.27 -6.31
N GLY A 372 1.56 -24.95 -7.53
CA GLY A 372 1.21 -25.66 -8.76
C GLY A 372 -0.22 -25.44 -9.29
N SER A 373 -0.97 -24.49 -8.69
CA SER A 373 -2.31 -23.96 -9.02
C SER A 373 -3.48 -24.95 -9.25
N ASN A 374 -4.54 -24.83 -8.44
CA ASN A 374 -5.97 -24.71 -8.85
C ASN A 374 -6.95 -24.56 -7.66
N GLY A 375 -6.54 -23.82 -6.63
CA GLY A 375 -7.41 -23.59 -5.47
C GLY A 375 -7.81 -24.88 -4.72
N PRO A 376 -8.91 -24.85 -3.94
CA PRO A 376 -9.79 -23.71 -3.76
C PRO A 376 -9.04 -22.55 -3.08
N TYR A 377 -9.48 -21.32 -3.34
CA TYR A 377 -8.92 -20.12 -2.72
C TYR A 377 -9.95 -19.41 -1.85
N LEU A 378 -9.44 -18.63 -0.89
CA LEU A 378 -10.17 -17.62 -0.14
C LEU A 378 -9.62 -16.25 -0.56
N ILE A 379 -10.51 -15.32 -0.88
CA ILE A 379 -10.15 -13.93 -1.15
C ILE A 379 -10.42 -13.12 0.11
N LYS A 380 -9.43 -12.37 0.61
CA LYS A 380 -9.63 -11.40 1.68
C LYS A 380 -9.33 -9.99 1.15
N ILE A 381 -10.22 -9.04 1.41
CA ILE A 381 -10.14 -7.67 0.89
C ILE A 381 -10.14 -6.72 2.08
N ASN A 382 -9.01 -6.07 2.32
CA ASN A 382 -8.91 -4.93 3.21
C ASN A 382 -9.41 -3.69 2.46
N LYS A 383 -10.63 -3.26 2.76
CA LYS A 383 -11.29 -2.09 2.17
C LYS A 383 -10.67 -0.78 2.66
N GLU A 384 -10.23 -0.75 3.91
CA GLU A 384 -9.63 0.44 4.52
C GLU A 384 -8.31 0.81 3.81
N LEU A 385 -7.47 -0.20 3.59
CA LEU A 385 -6.14 -0.03 3.00
C LEU A 385 -6.02 -0.56 1.57
N ASN A 386 -7.13 -0.76 0.85
CA ASN A 386 -7.12 -0.99 -0.59
C ASN A 386 -6.20 -2.16 -1.03
N CYS A 387 -6.31 -3.30 -0.33
CA CYS A 387 -5.48 -4.48 -0.58
C CYS A 387 -6.33 -5.76 -0.64
N MET A 388 -6.23 -6.50 -1.74
CA MET A 388 -6.79 -7.83 -1.89
C MET A 388 -5.68 -8.86 -1.68
N THR A 389 -5.92 -9.92 -0.92
CA THR A 389 -4.97 -11.02 -0.73
C THR A 389 -5.66 -12.35 -0.97
N ILE A 390 -5.00 -13.20 -1.73
CA ILE A 390 -5.45 -14.55 -2.04
C ILE A 390 -4.82 -15.53 -1.06
N TYR A 391 -5.63 -16.45 -0.52
CA TYR A 391 -5.19 -17.47 0.41
C TYR A 391 -5.49 -18.86 -0.13
N ALA A 392 -4.51 -19.76 -0.05
CA ALA A 392 -4.64 -21.19 -0.34
C ALA A 392 -4.85 -22.00 0.94
N GLN A 393 -5.42 -23.18 0.79
CA GLN A 393 -5.56 -24.14 1.88
C GLN A 393 -4.22 -24.81 2.23
N ASP A 394 -3.94 -24.96 3.52
CA ASP A 394 -2.88 -25.81 4.05
C ASP A 394 -3.47 -27.10 4.62
N GLY A 395 -3.92 -28.00 3.74
CA GLY A 395 -4.57 -29.25 4.14
C GLY A 395 -5.75 -29.00 5.11
N GLY A 396 -5.72 -29.65 6.28
CA GLY A 396 -6.75 -29.49 7.31
C GLY A 396 -6.71 -28.17 8.10
N ASN A 397 -5.66 -27.35 7.93
CA ASN A 397 -5.47 -26.10 8.70
C ASN A 397 -6.25 -24.91 8.11
N GLY A 398 -6.99 -25.13 7.03
CA GLY A 398 -7.78 -24.08 6.37
C GLY A 398 -6.93 -23.14 5.53
N TYR A 399 -7.48 -21.96 5.22
CA TYR A 399 -6.91 -20.99 4.29
C TYR A 399 -5.86 -20.09 4.95
N ILE A 400 -4.70 -20.66 5.24
CA ILE A 400 -3.64 -19.98 6.01
C ILE A 400 -2.35 -19.72 5.20
N ILE A 401 -2.30 -20.06 3.91
CA ILE A 401 -1.16 -19.74 3.04
C ILE A 401 -1.51 -18.48 2.24
N PRO A 402 -0.95 -17.31 2.56
CA PRO A 402 -1.03 -16.15 1.66
C PRO A 402 -0.30 -16.47 0.36
N VAL A 403 -0.99 -16.34 -0.77
CA VAL A 403 -0.47 -16.70 -2.10
C VAL A 403 0.16 -15.49 -2.77
N LYS A 404 -0.61 -14.41 -2.86
CA LYS A 404 -0.22 -13.11 -3.40
C LYS A 404 -1.23 -12.03 -3.02
N SER A 405 -0.85 -10.77 -3.20
CA SER A 405 -1.72 -9.62 -2.98
C SER A 405 -1.83 -8.76 -4.23
N PHE A 406 -2.99 -8.13 -4.41
CA PHE A 406 -3.30 -7.20 -5.49
C PHE A 406 -3.66 -5.83 -4.92
N LEU A 407 -3.17 -4.77 -5.58
CA LEU A 407 -3.65 -3.43 -5.34
C LEU A 407 -5.10 -3.32 -5.82
N THR A 408 -5.99 -2.83 -4.97
CA THR A 408 -7.39 -2.67 -5.34
C THR A 408 -7.88 -1.28 -4.99
N SER A 409 -8.82 -0.74 -5.76
CA SER A 409 -9.62 0.41 -5.35
C SER A 409 -11.00 -0.09 -4.94
N VAL A 410 -11.29 -0.06 -3.65
CA VAL A 410 -12.57 -0.52 -3.10
C VAL A 410 -13.48 0.69 -2.88
N GLY A 411 -14.73 0.57 -3.34
CA GLY A 411 -15.71 1.64 -3.19
C GLY A 411 -16.41 1.64 -1.85
N ASP A 412 -16.91 2.81 -1.45
CA ASP A 412 -17.53 3.00 -0.14
C ASP A 412 -18.79 2.16 0.04
N ASP A 413 -19.49 1.84 -1.05
CA ASP A 413 -20.67 0.98 -1.03
C ASP A 413 -20.34 -0.53 -0.99
N THR A 414 -19.06 -0.92 -1.09
CA THR A 414 -18.68 -2.34 -0.89
C THR A 414 -18.97 -2.75 0.56
N PRO A 415 -19.83 -3.75 0.81
CA PRO A 415 -20.19 -4.16 2.16
C PRO A 415 -19.06 -4.98 2.81
N VAL A 416 -18.86 -4.76 4.12
CA VAL A 416 -18.03 -5.64 4.97
C VAL A 416 -18.82 -6.92 5.28
N GLY A 417 -18.16 -8.07 5.20
CA GLY A 417 -18.80 -9.36 5.44
C GLY A 417 -18.13 -10.52 4.72
N THR A 418 -18.78 -11.69 4.78
CA THR A 418 -18.37 -12.89 4.05
C THR A 418 -19.39 -13.19 2.96
N PHE A 419 -18.89 -13.37 1.73
CA PHE A 419 -19.69 -13.55 0.53
C PHE A 419 -19.23 -14.76 -0.27
N LYS A 420 -20.02 -15.11 -1.29
CA LYS A 420 -19.81 -16.22 -2.21
C LYS A 420 -20.05 -15.74 -3.63
N THR A 421 -19.05 -15.87 -4.49
CA THR A 421 -19.11 -15.33 -5.86
C THR A 421 -20.04 -16.14 -6.77
N PRO A 422 -21.23 -15.62 -7.15
CA PRO A 422 -22.22 -16.43 -7.86
C PRO A 422 -22.04 -16.41 -9.38
N GLU A 423 -21.43 -15.36 -9.94
CA GLU A 423 -21.46 -15.05 -11.36
C GLU A 423 -20.13 -14.44 -11.82
N LYS A 424 -19.82 -14.63 -13.11
CA LYS A 424 -18.64 -14.11 -13.79
C LYS A 424 -18.98 -13.61 -15.18
N TYR A 425 -18.29 -12.57 -15.63
CA TYR A 425 -18.47 -11.96 -16.94
C TYR A 425 -17.11 -11.65 -17.56
N ARG A 426 -16.89 -12.08 -18.81
CA ARG A 426 -15.68 -11.71 -19.55
C ARG A 426 -15.64 -10.20 -19.81
N TRP A 427 -16.79 -9.63 -20.17
CA TRP A 427 -17.06 -8.21 -20.30
C TRP A 427 -18.39 -7.89 -19.61
N ARG A 428 -18.47 -6.72 -18.97
CA ARG A 428 -19.68 -6.25 -18.31
C ARG A 428 -19.92 -4.78 -18.59
N LEU A 429 -21.07 -4.50 -19.22
CA LEU A 429 -21.61 -3.14 -19.35
C LEU A 429 -21.98 -2.61 -17.96
N MET A 430 -21.52 -1.39 -17.67
CA MET A 430 -21.78 -0.63 -16.46
C MET A 430 -22.73 0.54 -16.79
N ILE A 431 -23.04 1.39 -15.81
CA ILE A 431 -23.81 2.63 -16.08
C ILE A 431 -22.99 3.58 -16.97
N HIS A 432 -23.68 4.41 -17.78
CA HIS A 432 -23.09 5.37 -18.73
C HIS A 432 -22.31 4.74 -19.88
N ASP A 433 -22.74 3.55 -20.32
CA ASP A 433 -22.21 2.88 -21.51
C ASP A 433 -20.71 2.53 -21.43
N VAL A 434 -20.12 2.52 -20.23
CA VAL A 434 -18.74 2.06 -19.99
C VAL A 434 -18.71 0.56 -19.69
N TYR A 435 -17.53 -0.04 -19.85
CA TYR A 435 -17.31 -1.48 -19.72
C TYR A 435 -16.21 -1.81 -18.71
N THR A 436 -16.30 -3.01 -18.18
CA THR A 436 -15.24 -3.64 -17.38
C THR A 436 -15.02 -5.06 -17.89
N GLN A 437 -13.82 -5.61 -17.71
CA GLN A 437 -13.53 -6.99 -18.03
C GLN A 437 -13.17 -7.81 -16.79
N TYR A 438 -13.25 -9.13 -16.96
CA TYR A 438 -12.91 -10.13 -15.93
C TYR A 438 -13.69 -9.90 -14.64
N ALA A 439 -14.98 -9.58 -14.77
CA ALA A 439 -15.82 -9.23 -13.65
C ALA A 439 -16.33 -10.48 -12.93
N THR A 440 -16.27 -10.48 -11.60
CA THR A 440 -16.80 -11.53 -10.72
C THR A 440 -17.73 -10.88 -9.70
N ARG A 441 -18.99 -11.33 -9.61
CA ARG A 441 -19.93 -10.75 -8.65
C ARG A 441 -19.55 -11.12 -7.22
N LEU A 442 -19.57 -10.15 -6.29
CA LEU A 442 -19.14 -10.36 -4.91
C LEU A 442 -20.07 -11.35 -4.18
N GLY A 443 -21.38 -11.18 -4.33
CA GLY A 443 -22.39 -12.00 -3.67
C GLY A 443 -23.73 -12.01 -4.40
N ALA A 444 -24.55 -13.02 -4.14
CA ALA A 444 -25.88 -13.15 -4.74
C ALA A 444 -26.75 -11.91 -4.46
N GLY A 445 -27.34 -11.34 -5.52
CA GLY A 445 -28.19 -10.15 -5.42
C GLY A 445 -27.45 -8.83 -5.16
N LEU A 446 -26.13 -8.83 -4.99
CA LEU A 446 -25.35 -7.60 -4.79
C LEU A 446 -24.98 -6.98 -6.15
N PRO A 447 -25.06 -5.65 -6.31
CA PRO A 447 -24.57 -4.97 -7.51
C PRO A 447 -23.03 -4.90 -7.58
N ILE A 448 -22.34 -5.28 -6.50
CA ILE A 448 -20.89 -5.15 -6.34
C ILE A 448 -20.14 -6.24 -7.12
N LEU A 449 -19.17 -5.81 -7.93
CA LEU A 449 -18.29 -6.67 -8.72
C LEU A 449 -16.83 -6.50 -8.27
N ILE A 450 -16.05 -7.57 -8.38
CA ILE A 450 -14.58 -7.55 -8.45
C ILE A 450 -14.23 -7.54 -9.93
N HIS A 451 -13.60 -6.50 -10.46
CA HIS A 451 -13.41 -6.33 -11.90
C HIS A 451 -12.17 -5.50 -12.25
N SER A 452 -11.80 -5.46 -13.53
CA SER A 452 -10.72 -4.62 -14.05
C SER A 452 -10.99 -3.13 -13.88
N ILE A 453 -10.03 -2.28 -14.23
CA ILE A 453 -10.24 -0.87 -14.55
C ILE A 453 -11.27 -0.65 -15.68
N ILE A 454 -11.60 0.61 -15.98
CA ILE A 454 -12.72 0.99 -16.84
C ILE A 454 -12.31 1.11 -18.32
N TYR A 455 -13.25 0.81 -19.21
CA TYR A 455 -13.12 0.85 -20.66
C TYR A 455 -14.30 1.58 -21.31
N ASP A 456 -14.10 2.29 -22.43
CA ASP A 456 -15.21 2.86 -23.22
C ASP A 456 -16.06 1.79 -23.94
N ALA A 457 -15.45 0.65 -24.26
CA ALA A 457 -16.09 -0.44 -24.99
C ALA A 457 -15.61 -1.79 -24.48
N ALA A 458 -16.29 -2.87 -24.90
CA ALA A 458 -15.80 -4.24 -24.75
C ALA A 458 -14.58 -4.52 -25.66
N ASN A 459 -13.52 -3.73 -25.50
CA ASN A 459 -12.31 -3.73 -26.30
C ASN A 459 -11.09 -3.45 -25.39
N PRO A 460 -10.05 -4.28 -25.38
CA PRO A 460 -8.87 -4.06 -24.52
C PRO A 460 -8.07 -2.79 -24.87
N MET A 461 -8.32 -2.17 -26.02
CA MET A 461 -7.69 -0.93 -26.49
C MET A 461 -8.56 0.32 -26.26
N THR A 462 -9.44 0.30 -25.26
CA THR A 462 -10.26 1.46 -24.87
C THR A 462 -10.22 1.76 -23.37
N VAL A 463 -9.09 1.50 -22.70
CA VAL A 463 -8.87 1.79 -21.27
C VAL A 463 -8.96 3.27 -20.96
N TRP A 464 -9.54 3.58 -19.80
CA TRP A 464 -9.39 4.87 -19.16
C TRP A 464 -8.12 4.89 -18.31
N ALA A 465 -7.05 5.51 -18.83
CA ALA A 465 -5.75 5.59 -18.18
C ALA A 465 -5.81 6.14 -16.75
N SER A 466 -6.73 7.08 -16.50
CA SER A 466 -6.97 7.64 -15.17
C SER A 466 -7.30 6.57 -14.13
N THR A 467 -8.11 5.58 -14.48
CA THR A 467 -8.53 4.51 -13.56
C THR A 467 -7.42 3.49 -13.30
N TYR A 468 -6.44 3.37 -14.20
CA TYR A 468 -5.20 2.62 -13.95
C TYR A 468 -4.27 3.40 -13.01
N ASN A 469 -3.96 4.66 -13.35
CA ASN A 469 -3.00 5.46 -12.61
C ASN A 469 -3.46 5.75 -11.17
N ASN A 470 -4.77 5.92 -10.95
CA ASN A 470 -5.34 6.19 -9.63
C ASN A 470 -5.68 4.94 -8.80
N MET A 471 -5.22 3.75 -9.21
CA MET A 471 -5.43 2.52 -8.44
C MET A 471 -4.94 2.67 -7.00
N GLY A 472 -5.78 2.29 -6.04
CA GLY A 472 -5.53 2.41 -4.60
C GLY A 472 -5.60 3.83 -4.01
N ILE A 473 -5.76 4.86 -4.85
CA ILE A 473 -5.92 6.27 -4.46
C ILE A 473 -7.38 6.69 -4.64
N ALA A 474 -7.92 6.54 -5.85
CA ALA A 474 -9.31 6.83 -6.13
C ALA A 474 -10.20 5.77 -5.46
N ARG A 475 -11.08 6.22 -4.56
CA ARG A 475 -12.20 5.42 -4.08
C ARG A 475 -13.03 5.02 -5.29
N SER A 476 -13.26 3.72 -5.46
CA SER A 476 -14.16 3.32 -6.52
C SER A 476 -15.55 3.83 -6.20
N ALA A 477 -16.32 4.03 -7.23
CA ALA A 477 -17.68 4.45 -7.05
C ALA A 477 -18.54 3.38 -6.35
N GLY A 478 -18.08 2.13 -6.20
CA GLY A 478 -18.77 1.15 -5.36
C GLY A 478 -18.16 -0.24 -5.42
N CYS A 479 -17.69 -0.64 -6.60
CA CYS A 479 -17.11 -1.97 -6.86
C CYS A 479 -15.68 -2.16 -6.30
N ILE A 480 -15.09 -3.32 -6.54
CA ILE A 480 -13.70 -3.63 -6.19
C ILE A 480 -12.91 -3.65 -7.50
N ARG A 481 -12.22 -2.54 -7.80
CA ARG A 481 -11.42 -2.38 -9.04
C ARG A 481 -10.03 -2.99 -8.86
N LEU A 482 -9.49 -3.57 -9.92
CA LEU A 482 -8.16 -4.16 -10.05
C LEU A 482 -7.57 -3.72 -11.41
N ILE A 483 -6.24 -3.73 -11.55
CA ILE A 483 -5.66 -3.71 -12.91
C ILE A 483 -6.05 -4.98 -13.66
N SER A 484 -6.00 -4.95 -14.99
CA SER A 484 -6.63 -5.97 -15.84
C SER A 484 -5.95 -7.33 -15.72
N GLY A 485 -4.63 -7.36 -15.54
CA GLY A 485 -3.88 -8.60 -15.25
C GLY A 485 -4.34 -9.26 -13.94
N ASP A 486 -4.47 -8.49 -12.88
CA ASP A 486 -4.91 -8.98 -11.55
C ASP A 486 -6.37 -9.41 -11.58
N ALA A 487 -7.24 -8.64 -12.24
CA ALA A 487 -8.65 -9.00 -12.43
C ALA A 487 -8.79 -10.31 -13.19
N LYS A 488 -8.00 -10.49 -14.26
CA LYS A 488 -7.95 -11.73 -15.01
C LYS A 488 -7.45 -12.89 -14.15
N TRP A 489 -6.42 -12.66 -13.33
CA TRP A 489 -5.94 -13.70 -12.42
C TRP A 489 -7.06 -14.19 -11.50
N VAL A 490 -7.81 -13.27 -10.87
CA VAL A 490 -8.98 -13.63 -10.04
C VAL A 490 -10.04 -14.37 -10.86
N TYR A 491 -10.33 -13.88 -12.06
CA TYR A 491 -11.31 -14.48 -12.96
C TYR A 491 -10.93 -15.89 -13.41
N ASP A 492 -9.66 -16.18 -13.64
CA ASP A 492 -9.23 -17.51 -14.10
C ASP A 492 -9.09 -18.50 -12.93
N HIS A 493 -8.56 -18.05 -11.79
CA HIS A 493 -8.10 -18.96 -10.73
C HIS A 493 -9.09 -19.14 -9.57
N CYS A 494 -10.03 -18.23 -9.36
CA CYS A 494 -11.00 -18.31 -8.27
C CYS A 494 -12.37 -18.79 -8.78
N ALA A 495 -12.70 -20.07 -8.65
CA ALA A 495 -13.96 -20.64 -9.15
C ALA A 495 -15.23 -19.94 -8.61
N LEU A 496 -16.38 -20.13 -9.28
CA LEU A 496 -17.68 -19.72 -8.71
C LEU A 496 -17.89 -20.41 -7.34
N GLY A 497 -18.53 -19.70 -6.41
CA GLY A 497 -18.63 -20.11 -5.02
C GLY A 497 -17.36 -19.87 -4.18
N THR A 498 -16.33 -19.21 -4.72
CA THR A 498 -15.19 -18.74 -3.94
C THR A 498 -15.66 -17.86 -2.77
N THR A 499 -15.12 -18.11 -1.59
CA THR A 499 -15.37 -17.26 -0.42
C THR A 499 -14.62 -15.95 -0.57
N VAL A 500 -15.31 -14.83 -0.34
CA VAL A 500 -14.70 -13.51 -0.27
C VAL A 500 -15.00 -12.89 1.09
N GLN A 501 -13.97 -12.47 1.82
CA GLN A 501 -14.10 -11.74 3.08
C GLN A 501 -13.67 -10.29 2.89
N VAL A 502 -14.63 -9.37 3.00
CA VAL A 502 -14.35 -7.94 2.98
C VAL A 502 -14.30 -7.44 4.42
N TYR A 503 -13.26 -6.71 4.79
CA TYR A 503 -13.05 -6.19 6.14
C TYR A 503 -12.33 -4.84 6.12
N ASN A 504 -12.33 -4.14 7.25
CA ASN A 504 -11.50 -2.97 7.50
C ASN A 504 -10.43 -3.34 8.52
N SER A 505 -9.20 -2.91 8.29
CA SER A 505 -8.10 -3.07 9.22
C SER A 505 -6.99 -2.08 8.93
N SER A 506 -6.37 -1.57 9.99
CA SER A 506 -5.12 -0.82 9.92
C SER A 506 -3.89 -1.70 9.61
N VAL A 507 -4.04 -3.02 9.54
CA VAL A 507 -3.00 -3.91 9.03
C VAL A 507 -3.35 -4.29 7.60
N VAL A 508 -2.50 -3.89 6.65
CA VAL A 508 -2.71 -4.13 5.21
C VAL A 508 -3.11 -5.58 4.94
N GLY A 509 -2.31 -6.51 5.46
CA GLY A 509 -2.40 -7.93 5.20
C GLY A 509 -1.09 -8.62 5.54
N PRO A 510 -0.92 -9.89 5.10
CA PRO A 510 0.29 -10.65 5.37
C PRO A 510 1.49 -10.18 4.54
N PHE A 511 1.21 -9.54 3.40
CA PHE A 511 2.19 -8.89 2.52
C PHE A 511 2.02 -7.38 2.57
N GLU A 512 3.02 -6.67 2.05
CA GLU A 512 2.90 -5.24 1.86
C GLU A 512 1.86 -4.91 0.79
N ARG A 513 1.28 -3.72 0.87
CA ARG A 513 0.29 -3.27 -0.12
C ARG A 513 0.99 -3.08 -1.46
N PRO A 514 0.55 -3.73 -2.55
CA PRO A 514 1.16 -3.52 -3.86
C PRO A 514 0.95 -2.07 -4.35
N THR A 515 1.71 -1.68 -5.36
CA THR A 515 1.56 -0.42 -6.10
C THR A 515 1.34 -0.74 -7.58
N ILE A 516 0.88 0.23 -8.38
CA ILE A 516 1.04 0.12 -9.84
C ILE A 516 2.54 0.05 -10.18
N ALA A 517 2.87 -0.59 -11.31
CA ALA A 517 4.27 -0.79 -11.70
C ALA A 517 4.90 0.50 -12.24
N TYR A 518 4.15 1.25 -13.04
CA TYR A 518 4.54 2.53 -13.60
C TYR A 518 3.27 3.32 -13.89
N GLU A 519 3.41 4.59 -14.22
CA GLU A 519 2.30 5.39 -14.72
C GLU A 519 2.21 5.27 -16.25
N ILE A 520 0.99 5.31 -16.79
CA ILE A 520 0.74 5.36 -18.23
C ILE A 520 0.29 6.75 -18.68
N PRO A 521 0.63 7.20 -19.92
CA PRO A 521 0.15 8.45 -20.47
C PRO A 521 -1.38 8.54 -20.47
N PHE A 522 -1.92 9.75 -20.36
CA PHE A 522 -3.37 9.94 -20.29
C PHE A 522 -4.10 9.44 -21.55
N GLU A 523 -3.51 9.68 -22.72
CA GLU A 523 -4.06 9.24 -24.01
C GLU A 523 -3.89 7.75 -24.26
N GLN A 524 -3.14 7.03 -23.42
CA GLN A 524 -2.96 5.60 -23.56
C GLN A 524 -4.29 4.88 -23.32
N THR A 525 -4.69 4.04 -24.28
CA THR A 525 -5.98 3.34 -24.25
C THR A 525 -5.84 1.85 -23.99
N TRP A 526 -4.71 1.37 -23.47
CA TRP A 526 -4.53 -0.04 -23.10
C TRP A 526 -3.94 -0.20 -21.71
N ASP A 527 -4.23 -1.33 -21.06
CA ASP A 527 -3.65 -1.72 -19.79
C ASP A 527 -2.41 -2.59 -20.07
N PRO A 528 -1.21 -2.17 -19.65
CA PRO A 528 0.00 -2.94 -19.90
C PRO A 528 0.05 -4.29 -19.16
N SER A 529 -0.80 -4.48 -18.15
CA SER A 529 -0.91 -5.74 -17.40
C SER A 529 -1.86 -6.75 -18.04
N ASP A 530 -2.68 -6.36 -19.02
CA ASP A 530 -3.63 -7.29 -19.64
C ASP A 530 -2.88 -8.27 -20.56
N PRO A 531 -2.87 -9.58 -20.25
CA PRO A 531 -2.16 -10.56 -21.07
C PRO A 531 -2.79 -10.76 -22.46
N ASN A 532 -3.99 -10.20 -22.72
CA ASN A 532 -4.59 -10.20 -24.06
C ASN A 532 -4.16 -9.00 -24.92
N VAL A 533 -3.44 -8.01 -24.36
CA VAL A 533 -2.88 -6.89 -25.12
C VAL A 533 -1.54 -7.32 -25.71
N THR A 534 -1.49 -7.43 -27.02
CA THR A 534 -0.26 -7.80 -27.75
C THR A 534 0.55 -6.58 -28.17
N GLN A 535 1.84 -6.78 -28.45
CA GLN A 535 2.70 -5.70 -28.95
C GLN A 535 2.20 -5.13 -30.29
N ASP A 536 1.63 -5.95 -31.16
CA ASP A 536 1.07 -5.49 -32.44
C ASP A 536 -0.15 -4.58 -32.24
N MET A 537 -1.01 -4.91 -31.26
CA MET A 537 -2.14 -4.06 -30.89
C MET A 537 -1.66 -2.71 -30.34
N ILE A 538 -0.66 -2.74 -29.45
CA ILE A 538 -0.03 -1.52 -28.90
C ILE A 538 0.53 -0.66 -30.02
N ASN A 539 1.27 -1.25 -30.97
CA ASN A 539 1.88 -0.53 -32.09
C ASN A 539 0.82 0.12 -32.99
N ALA A 540 -0.24 -0.61 -33.32
CA ALA A 540 -1.34 -0.11 -34.14
C ALA A 540 -2.07 1.05 -33.46
N GLU A 541 -2.39 0.90 -32.17
CA GLU A 541 -3.12 1.92 -31.40
C GLU A 541 -2.26 3.16 -31.14
N THR A 542 -0.98 2.97 -30.85
CA THR A 542 0.01 4.06 -30.76
C THR A 542 0.02 4.89 -32.04
N ALA A 543 0.07 4.24 -33.22
CA ALA A 543 0.07 4.93 -34.50
C ALA A 543 -1.25 5.71 -34.72
N ARG A 544 -2.39 5.12 -34.32
CA ARG A 544 -3.72 5.75 -34.40
C ARG A 544 -3.79 7.00 -33.52
N ILE A 545 -3.31 6.94 -32.28
CA ILE A 545 -3.27 8.07 -31.35
C ILE A 545 -2.39 9.18 -31.91
N LEU A 546 -1.15 8.86 -32.30
CA LEU A 546 -0.23 9.86 -32.86
C LEU A 546 -0.79 10.54 -34.11
N ALA A 547 -1.45 9.78 -35.00
CA ALA A 547 -2.11 10.34 -36.19
C ALA A 547 -3.27 11.29 -35.83
N LYS A 548 -4.02 11.01 -34.75
CA LYS A 548 -5.09 11.92 -34.26
C LYS A 548 -4.52 13.27 -33.85
N PHE A 549 -3.38 13.28 -33.16
CA PHE A 549 -2.74 14.50 -32.66
C PHE A 549 -1.93 15.26 -33.71
N GLN A 550 -1.45 14.61 -34.77
CA GLN A 550 -0.85 15.31 -35.92
C GLN A 550 -1.87 16.11 -36.75
N ASN A 551 -3.15 15.78 -36.63
CA ASN A 551 -4.24 16.41 -37.37
C ASN A 551 -5.02 17.46 -36.55
N GLN A 552 -4.57 17.75 -35.32
CA GLN A 552 -5.10 18.79 -34.44
C GLN A 552 -4.13 19.96 -34.39
#